data_AF-A0A8B8FRS9-F1
#
_entry.id   AF-A0A8B8FRS9-F1
#
_cell.length_a   1.000
_cell.length_b   1.000
_cell.length_c   1.000
_cell.angle_alpha   90.00
_cell.angle_beta   90.00
_cell.angle_gamma   90.00
#
_symmetry.space_group_name_H-M   'P 1'
#
loop_
_entity.id
_entity.type
_entity.pdbx_description
1 polymer ?
#
loop_
_entity_poly.entity_id
_entity_poly.type
_entity_poly.pdbx_seq_one_letter_code
_entity_poly.pdbx_strand_id
1 'polypeptide(L)'
;MTLFYSGRDKHERGVGFIVKDNLLSQITNFKPINDCLTLNLNIKNEFYDSLDMLYDSLPADKPKIVIGDFNAKIGKETIYKSTIGSESLHEEFNDNGYKLIS
;
A
#
# COMPACT_ATOMS: atom_id res chain seq x y z
N MET A 1 2.12 -11.08 -20.13
CA MET A 1 1.75 -10.68 -18.76
C MET A 1 3.04 -10.38 -18.03
N THR A 2 3.14 -9.31 -17.25
CA THR A 2 4.38 -8.87 -16.58
C THR A 2 4.21 -8.90 -15.06
N LEU A 3 5.17 -9.50 -14.37
CA LEU A 3 5.24 -9.53 -12.91
C LEU A 3 6.10 -8.37 -12.40
N PHE A 4 5.51 -7.52 -11.57
CA PHE A 4 6.23 -6.56 -10.73
C PHE A 4 6.32 -7.14 -9.33
N TYR A 5 7.48 -7.08 -8.70
CA TYR A 5 7.65 -7.61 -7.35
C TYR A 5 8.63 -6.79 -6.53
N SER A 6 8.38 -6.71 -5.23
CA SER A 6 9.38 -6.39 -4.21
C SER A 6 9.90 -7.69 -3.58
N GLY A 7 11.07 -7.65 -2.95
CA GLY A 7 11.71 -8.82 -2.38
C GLY A 7 13.21 -8.85 -2.68
N ARG A 8 13.98 -9.49 -1.79
CA ARG A 8 15.43 -9.66 -1.93
C ARG A 8 15.79 -10.61 -3.07
N ASP A 9 17.09 -10.86 -3.25
CA ASP A 9 17.67 -11.76 -4.26
C ASP A 9 17.04 -13.15 -4.34
N LYS A 10 16.38 -13.63 -3.27
CA LYS A 10 15.68 -14.92 -3.23
C LYS A 10 14.17 -14.84 -3.52
N HIS A 11 13.66 -13.65 -3.85
CA HIS A 11 12.24 -13.36 -4.05
C HIS A 11 11.38 -13.72 -2.83
N GLU A 12 11.92 -13.48 -1.64
CA GLU A 12 11.25 -13.75 -0.37
C GLU A 12 10.83 -12.45 0.31
N ARG A 13 9.76 -12.53 1.12
CA ARG A 13 9.23 -11.49 2.02
C ARG A 13 8.59 -10.25 1.37
N GLY A 14 8.75 -10.04 0.06
CA GLY A 14 8.10 -8.93 -0.64
C GLY A 14 6.71 -9.25 -1.21
N VAL A 15 6.16 -8.31 -2.00
CA VAL A 15 4.84 -8.38 -2.63
C VAL A 15 4.99 -8.38 -4.14
N GLY A 16 4.26 -9.26 -4.83
CA GLY A 16 4.19 -9.29 -6.28
C GLY A 16 2.79 -8.96 -6.81
N PHE A 17 2.71 -8.21 -7.90
CA PHE A 17 1.47 -8.03 -8.66
C PHE A 17 1.71 -8.25 -10.15
N ILE A 18 0.69 -8.78 -10.81
CA ILE A 18 0.73 -9.18 -12.21
C ILE A 18 -0.09 -8.18 -13.03
N VAL A 19 0.51 -7.62 -14.08
CA VAL A 19 -0.13 -6.66 -14.97
C VAL A 19 -0.20 -7.23 -16.40
N LYS A 20 -1.35 -7.03 -17.07
CA LYS A 20 -1.51 -7.40 -18.48
C LYS A 20 -0.66 -6.49 -19.37
N ASP A 21 -0.07 -7.06 -20.42
CA ASP A 21 0.92 -6.34 -21.25
C ASP A 21 0.33 -5.09 -21.91
N ASN A 22 -0.95 -5.13 -22.25
CA ASN A 22 -1.68 -3.98 -22.82
C ASN A 22 -1.89 -2.82 -21.84
N LEU A 23 -1.63 -3.02 -20.54
CA LEU A 23 -1.69 -1.98 -19.51
C LEU A 23 -0.30 -1.44 -19.13
N LEU A 24 0.79 -2.05 -19.64
CA LEU A 24 2.15 -1.66 -19.26
C LEU A 24 2.49 -0.22 -19.63
N SER A 25 2.01 0.25 -20.78
CA SER A 25 2.23 1.63 -21.22
C SER A 25 1.55 2.67 -20.32
N GLN A 26 0.64 2.25 -19.43
CA GLN A 26 -0.01 3.12 -18.44
C GLN A 26 0.77 3.21 -17.12
N ILE A 27 1.71 2.30 -16.87
CA ILE A 27 2.56 2.33 -15.69
C ILE A 27 3.64 3.38 -15.91
N THR A 28 3.52 4.50 -15.18
CA THR A 28 4.46 5.62 -15.30
C THR A 28 5.74 5.40 -14.50
N ASN A 29 5.66 4.66 -13.40
CA ASN A 29 6.81 4.32 -12.57
C ASN A 29 6.52 3.08 -11.71
N PHE A 30 7.56 2.30 -11.41
CA PHE A 30 7.51 1.23 -10.42
C PHE A 30 8.74 1.36 -9.51
N LYS A 31 8.50 1.54 -8.21
CA LYS A 31 9.55 1.58 -7.19
C LYS A 31 9.20 0.59 -6.08
N PRO A 32 9.97 -0.50 -5.89
CA PRO A 32 9.80 -1.36 -4.73
C PRO A 32 10.21 -0.59 -3.47
N ILE A 33 9.32 -0.52 -2.47
CA ILE A 33 9.53 0.34 -1.29
C ILE A 33 10.07 -0.43 -0.08
N ASN A 34 9.78 -1.73 0.09
CA ASN A 34 10.43 -2.58 1.11
C ASN A 34 10.17 -4.10 0.90
N ASP A 35 10.95 -4.92 1.60
CA ASP A 35 10.86 -6.37 1.67
C ASP A 35 10.10 -6.89 2.90
N CYS A 36 9.74 -6.07 3.90
CA CYS A 36 8.90 -6.51 5.04
C CYS A 36 8.48 -5.32 5.92
N LEU A 37 7.20 -5.21 6.27
CA LEU A 37 6.77 -4.40 7.41
C LEU A 37 7.21 -5.10 8.69
N THR A 38 8.41 -4.77 9.18
CA THR A 38 8.99 -5.42 10.36
C THR A 38 8.24 -5.06 11.65
N LEU A 39 8.37 -5.87 12.71
CA LEU A 39 7.88 -5.55 14.07
C LEU A 39 8.61 -4.35 14.70
N ASN A 40 9.69 -3.84 14.07
CA ASN A 40 10.38 -2.65 14.54
C ASN A 40 9.57 -1.40 14.15
N LEU A 41 9.07 -0.69 15.17
CA LEU A 41 8.23 0.49 14.99
C LEU A 41 8.93 1.62 14.21
N ASN A 42 10.24 1.82 14.39
CA ASN A 42 10.97 2.88 13.70
C ASN A 42 11.06 2.60 12.22
N ILE A 43 11.47 1.37 11.84
CA ILE A 43 11.53 0.94 10.44
C ILE A 43 10.13 1.00 9.79
N LYS A 44 9.09 0.62 10.55
CA LYS A 44 7.71 0.73 10.09
C LYS A 44 7.31 2.18 9.84
N ASN A 45 7.59 3.10 10.76
CA ASN A 45 7.26 4.51 10.59
C ASN A 45 8.01 5.13 9.42
N GLU A 46 9.32 4.92 9.32
CA GLU A 46 10.14 5.40 8.19
C GLU A 46 9.61 4.91 6.83
N PHE A 47 9.07 3.69 6.78
CA PHE A 47 8.40 3.16 5.59
C PHE A 47 7.15 3.95 5.23
N TYR A 48 6.25 4.19 6.19
CA TYR A 48 5.03 4.96 5.94
C TYR A 48 5.36 6.42 5.57
N ASP A 49 6.32 7.06 6.25
CA ASP A 49 6.78 8.41 5.90
C ASP A 49 7.33 8.47 4.47
N SER A 50 8.10 7.45 4.05
CA SER A 50 8.62 7.35 2.69
C SER A 50 7.53 7.10 1.65
N LEU A 51 6.51 6.33 2.01
CA LEU A 51 5.35 6.07 1.16
C LEU A 51 4.54 7.34 0.94
N ASP A 52 4.29 8.12 2.00
CA ASP A 52 3.55 9.38 1.94
C ASP A 52 4.29 10.41 1.08
N MET A 53 5.58 10.60 1.31
CA MET A 53 6.41 11.49 0.47
C MET A 53 6.38 11.09 -1.00
N LEU A 54 6.45 9.78 -1.30
CA LEU A 54 6.35 9.30 -2.67
C LEU A 54 4.96 9.58 -3.25
N TYR A 55 3.90 9.27 -2.50
CA TYR A 55 2.52 9.49 -2.92
C TYR A 55 2.26 10.96 -3.25
N ASP A 56 2.71 11.88 -2.41
CA ASP A 56 2.57 13.32 -2.59
C ASP A 56 3.40 13.87 -3.76
N SER A 57 4.54 13.24 -4.05
CA SER A 57 5.37 13.62 -5.21
C SER A 57 4.72 13.26 -6.55
N LEU A 58 3.73 12.35 -6.57
CA LEU A 58 3.02 11.95 -7.78
C LEU A 58 2.00 13.01 -8.22
N PRO A 59 1.77 13.20 -9.53
CA PRO A 59 0.79 14.16 -10.04
C PRO A 59 -0.60 13.97 -9.43
N ALA A 60 -1.18 15.06 -8.91
CA ALA A 60 -2.46 15.03 -8.20
C ALA A 60 -3.67 14.80 -9.13
N ASP A 61 -3.52 15.07 -10.43
CA ASP A 61 -4.56 14.91 -11.45
C ASP A 61 -4.70 13.47 -11.96
N LYS A 62 -3.83 12.57 -11.51
CA LYS A 62 -3.82 11.16 -11.94
C LYS A 62 -4.30 10.24 -10.81
N PRO A 63 -5.06 9.19 -11.13
CA PRO A 63 -5.41 8.17 -10.16
C PRO A 63 -4.12 7.49 -9.65
N LYS A 64 -4.03 7.34 -8.33
CA LYS A 64 -2.92 6.68 -7.63
C LYS A 64 -3.44 5.40 -7.01
N ILE A 65 -2.72 4.30 -7.21
CA ILE A 65 -3.07 3.00 -6.65
C ILE A 65 -1.89 2.49 -5.83
N VAL A 66 -2.13 2.22 -4.55
CA VAL A 66 -1.15 1.59 -3.65
C VAL A 66 -1.66 0.20 -3.30
N ILE A 67 -0.84 -0.83 -3.52
CA ILE A 67 -1.20 -2.23 -3.30
C ILE A 67 -0.11 -2.89 -2.46
N GLY A 68 -0.52 -3.65 -1.45
CA GLY A 68 0.38 -4.40 -0.58
C GLY A 68 -0.40 -5.14 0.49
N ASP A 69 0.30 -6.01 1.21
CA ASP A 69 -0.21 -6.52 2.49
C ASP A 69 0.16 -5.51 3.58
N PHE A 70 -0.80 -4.65 3.92
CA PHE A 70 -0.62 -3.64 4.97
C PHE A 70 -0.82 -4.21 6.39
N ASN A 71 -1.26 -5.46 6.52
CA ASN A 71 -1.66 -6.06 7.79
C ASN A 71 -2.57 -5.11 8.61
N ALA A 72 -3.49 -4.46 7.90
CA ALA A 72 -4.39 -3.44 8.41
C ALA A 72 -5.78 -4.04 8.65
N LYS A 73 -6.34 -3.79 9.83
CA LYS A 73 -7.76 -4.00 10.10
C LYS A 73 -8.46 -2.68 9.89
N ILE A 74 -9.37 -2.66 8.92
CA ILE A 74 -10.23 -1.53 8.65
C ILE A 74 -11.49 -1.69 9.50
N GLY A 75 -11.84 -0.70 10.32
CA GLY A 75 -13.03 -0.77 11.16
C GLY A 75 -14.30 -0.35 10.42
N LYS A 76 -15.38 -0.08 11.15
CA LYS A 76 -16.68 0.41 10.64
C LYS A 76 -17.07 1.80 11.16
N GLU A 77 -16.11 2.52 11.74
CA GLU A 77 -16.31 3.82 12.34
C GLU A 77 -16.89 4.79 11.30
N THR A 78 -18.02 5.41 11.65
CA THR A 78 -18.83 6.21 10.73
C THR A 78 -18.07 7.39 10.15
N ILE A 79 -17.10 7.93 10.89
CA ILE A 79 -16.25 9.05 10.47
C ILE A 79 -15.40 8.72 9.23
N TYR A 80 -15.08 7.45 8.97
CA TYR A 80 -14.26 7.03 7.83
C TYR A 80 -15.06 6.40 6.70
N LYS A 81 -16.39 6.25 6.87
CA LYS A 81 -17.27 5.56 5.92
C LYS A 81 -17.22 6.14 4.49
N SER A 82 -16.93 7.43 4.33
CA SER A 82 -16.73 8.06 3.02
C SER A 82 -15.52 7.52 2.26
N THR A 83 -14.50 7.07 2.97
CA THR A 83 -13.24 6.57 2.41
C THR A 83 -13.26 5.05 2.25
N ILE A 84 -13.78 4.32 3.25
CA ILE A 84 -13.70 2.85 3.32
C ILE A 84 -14.95 2.12 2.83
N GLY A 85 -16.09 2.81 2.70
CA GLY A 85 -17.38 2.19 2.40
C GLY A 85 -18.01 1.45 3.58
N SER A 86 -18.97 0.56 3.29
CA SER A 86 -19.75 -0.16 4.32
C SER A 86 -19.35 -1.63 4.50
N GLU A 87 -18.42 -2.12 3.69
CA GLU A 87 -18.15 -3.55 3.49
C GLU A 87 -17.02 -4.09 4.38
N SER A 88 -16.56 -3.32 5.38
CA SER A 88 -15.46 -3.76 6.22
C SER A 88 -15.83 -5.00 7.04
N LEU A 89 -14.87 -5.92 7.20
CA LEU A 89 -15.05 -7.13 8.01
C LEU A 89 -14.94 -6.86 9.52
N HIS A 90 -14.14 -5.87 9.92
CA HIS A 90 -13.84 -5.62 11.33
C HIS A 90 -14.66 -4.46 11.87
N GLU A 91 -15.04 -4.53 13.16
CA GLU A 91 -15.78 -3.44 13.82
C GLU A 91 -14.88 -2.25 14.15
N GLU A 92 -13.62 -2.52 14.51
CA GLU A 92 -12.64 -1.51 14.95
C GLU A 92 -11.38 -1.54 14.07
N PHE A 93 -10.74 -0.38 13.90
CA PHE A 93 -9.42 -0.29 13.29
C PHE A 93 -8.32 -0.84 14.21
N ASN A 94 -7.23 -1.32 13.61
CA ASN A 94 -5.95 -1.43 14.31
C ASN A 94 -5.03 -0.26 13.93
N ASP A 95 -3.90 -0.10 14.63
CA ASP A 95 -2.92 0.97 14.38
C ASP A 95 -2.51 1.12 12.91
N ASN A 96 -2.32 -0.01 12.21
CA ASN A 96 -1.94 0.00 10.80
C ASN A 96 -3.11 0.47 9.91
N GLY A 97 -4.35 0.14 10.28
CA GLY A 97 -5.55 0.62 9.62
C GLY A 97 -5.72 2.12 9.74
N TYR A 98 -5.48 2.69 10.93
CA TYR A 98 -5.49 4.16 11.11
C TYR A 98 -4.47 4.85 10.21
N LYS A 99 -3.26 4.30 10.08
CA LYS A 99 -2.21 4.86 9.20
C LYS A 99 -2.54 4.77 7.71
N LEU A 100 -3.40 3.84 7.29
CA LEU A 100 -3.76 3.68 5.89
C LEU A 100 -4.83 4.68 5.45
N ILE A 101 -5.64 5.17 6.39
CA ILE A 101 -6.76 6.07 6.12
C ILE A 101 -6.49 7.53 6.47
N SER A 102 -5.41 7.81 7.21
CA SER A 102 -5.03 9.13 7.72
C SER A 102 -4.24 9.94 6.72
#